data_AF-A0A973G9I6-F1
#
_entry.id   AF-A0A973G9I6-F1
#
_cell.length_a   1.000
_cell.length_b   1.000
_cell.length_c   1.000
_cell.angle_alpha   90.00
_cell.angle_beta   90.00
_cell.angle_gamma   90.00
#
_symmetry.space_group_name_H-M   'P 1'
#
loop_
_entity.id
_entity.type
_entity.pdbx_description
1 polymer ?
#
loop_
_entity_poly.entity_id
_entity_poly.type
_entity_poly.pdbx_seq_one_letter_code
_entity_poly.pdbx_strand_id
1 'polypeptide(L)' 'MQFHHHGYVSGDPRVLPVAGTGVGRPLELPDEVDVLVVGSGPAGMVLAAQLSHYPGVVTRVV' A
#
# COMPACT_ATOMS: atom_id res chain seq x y z
N MET A 1 -13.02 -11.71 8.97
CA MET A 1 -12.04 -10.73 9.46
C MET A 1 -11.68 -11.08 10.88
N GLN A 2 -10.39 -11.10 11.21
CA GLN A 2 -9.91 -11.28 12.58
C GLN A 2 -8.97 -10.10 12.90
N PHE A 3 -9.12 -9.51 14.08
CA PHE A 3 -8.30 -8.39 14.57
C PHE A 3 -8.13 -8.56 16.09
N HIS A 4 -7.25 -7.77 16.71
CA HIS A 4 -6.76 -7.93 18.09
C HIS A 4 -5.75 -9.05 18.35
N HIS A 5 -5.15 -9.66 17.31
CA HIS A 5 -4.14 -10.72 17.48
C HIS A 5 -2.90 -10.31 18.29
N HIS A 6 -2.58 -9.01 18.32
CA HIS A 6 -1.41 -8.46 19.00
C HIS A 6 -1.74 -7.35 19.99
N GLY A 7 -2.97 -7.36 20.53
CA GLY A 7 -3.44 -6.37 21.50
C GLY A 7 -4.72 -5.66 21.06
N TYR A 8 -5.25 -4.82 21.95
CA TYR A 8 -6.50 -4.12 21.70
C TYR A 8 -6.35 -3.03 20.63
N VAL A 9 -7.35 -2.92 19.75
CA VAL A 9 -7.44 -1.99 18.61
C VAL A 9 -8.74 -1.21 18.78
N SER A 10 -8.65 0.06 19.19
CA SER A 10 -9.83 0.88 19.46
C SER A 10 -10.42 1.57 18.22
N GLY A 11 -9.67 1.64 17.12
CA GLY A 11 -10.07 2.28 15.86
C GLY A 11 -10.69 1.31 14.85
N ASP A 12 -10.96 1.78 13.61
CA ASP A 12 -11.45 0.91 12.54
C ASP A 12 -10.40 -0.17 12.21
N PRO A 13 -10.71 -1.47 12.40
CA PRO A 13 -9.75 -2.56 12.17
C PRO A 13 -9.37 -2.74 10.69
N ARG A 14 -10.05 -2.06 9.75
CA ARG A 14 -9.68 -2.04 8.33
C ARG A 14 -8.52 -1.10 8.04
N VAL A 15 -8.26 -0.13 8.93
CA VAL A 15 -7.12 0.77 8.80
C VAL A 15 -5.90 0.07 9.41
N LEU A 16 -4.99 -0.35 8.54
CA LEU A 16 -3.76 -1.00 8.95
C LEU A 16 -2.72 0.03 9.40
N PRO A 17 -1.81 -0.33 10.32
CA PRO A 17 -0.65 0.49 10.60
C PRO A 17 0.17 0.74 9.34
N VAL A 18 0.75 1.93 9.25
CA VAL A 18 1.65 2.30 8.15
C VAL A 18 2.88 1.37 8.12
N ALA A 19 3.33 0.99 6.93
CA ALA A 19 4.49 0.13 6.72
C ALA A 19 5.15 0.42 5.36
N GLY A 20 6.40 -0.04 5.20
CA GLY A 20 7.14 0.07 3.94
C GLY A 20 7.24 1.51 3.42
N THR A 21 7.01 1.70 2.12
CA THR A 21 7.02 3.03 1.47
C THR A 21 5.85 3.93 1.86
N GLY A 22 4.88 3.43 2.62
CA GLY A 22 3.87 4.26 3.26
C GLY A 22 4.45 5.14 4.38
N VAL A 23 5.57 4.74 4.98
CA VAL A 23 6.29 5.55 5.98
C VAL A 23 7.14 6.58 5.24
N GLY A 24 6.82 7.87 5.40
CA GLY A 24 7.63 8.94 4.81
C GLY A 24 7.65 8.92 3.28
N ARG A 25 6.52 8.56 2.65
CA ARG A 25 6.38 8.47 1.20
C ARG A 25 6.96 9.72 0.49
N PRO A 26 7.94 9.57 -0.40
CA PRO A 26 8.51 10.70 -1.12
C PRO A 26 7.48 11.30 -2.09
N LEU A 27 7.51 12.64 -2.23
CA LEU A 27 6.63 13.37 -3.14
C LEU A 27 6.97 13.07 -4.60
N GLU A 28 8.26 12.96 -4.91
CA GLU A 28 8.75 12.65 -6.25
C GLU A 28 8.71 11.14 -6.54
N LEU A 29 8.87 10.80 -7.82
CA LEU A 29 9.02 9.41 -8.24
C LEU A 29 10.47 8.98 -7.96
N PRO A 30 10.69 7.87 -7.23
CA PRO A 30 12.01 7.28 -7.10
C PRO A 30 12.56 6.88 -8.47
N ASP A 31 13.90 6.83 -8.56
CA ASP A 31 14.60 6.35 -9.76
C ASP A 31 14.28 4.89 -10.06
N GLU A 32 14.04 4.08 -9.02
CA GLU A 32 13.76 2.65 -9.11
C GLU A 32 12.51 2.27 -8.30
N VAL A 33 11.71 1.36 -8.87
CA VAL A 33 10.54 0.75 -8.22
C VAL A 33 10.44 -0.71 -8.65
N ASP A 34 9.86 -1.56 -7.80
CA ASP A 34 9.62 -2.97 -8.17
C ASP A 34 8.52 -3.09 -9.23
N VAL A 35 7.48 -2.26 -9.11
CA VAL A 35 6.33 -2.24 -10.02
C VAL A 35 5.90 -0.80 -10.32
N LEU A 36 5.91 -0.43 -11.60
CA LEU A 36 5.30 0.79 -12.10
C LEU A 36 4.03 0.44 -12.91
N VAL A 37 2.88 0.86 -12.39
CA VAL A 37 1.59 0.74 -13.07
C VAL A 37 1.31 2.03 -13.83
N VAL A 38 1.13 1.93 -15.14
CA VAL A 38 0.74 3.06 -16.00
C VAL A 38 -0.75 2.97 -16.30
N GLY A 39 -1.51 3.95 -15.83
CA GLY A 39 -2.95 4.04 -16.01
C GLY A 39 -3.72 3.75 -14.72
N SER A 40 -4.54 4.72 -14.32
CA SER A 40 -5.41 4.67 -13.13
C SER A 40 -6.86 4.24 -13.46
N GLY A 41 -7.05 3.51 -14.55
CA GLY A 41 -8.33 2.87 -14.88
C GLY A 41 -8.64 1.66 -13.97
N PRO A 42 -9.76 0.96 -14.21
CA PRO A 42 -10.19 -0.16 -13.36
C PRO A 42 -9.11 -1.23 -13.17
N ALA A 43 -8.42 -1.63 -14.25
CA ALA A 43 -7.35 -2.62 -14.18
C ALA A 43 -6.18 -2.16 -13.32
N GLY A 44 -5.72 -0.92 -13.50
CA GLY A 44 -4.60 -0.36 -12.75
C GLY A 44 -4.91 -0.19 -11.27
N MET A 45 -6.12 0.29 -10.93
CA MET A 45 -6.53 0.47 -9.54
C MET A 45 -6.73 -0.86 -8.81
N VAL A 46 -7.24 -1.89 -9.48
CA VAL A 46 -7.33 -3.25 -8.89
C VAL A 46 -5.94 -3.80 -8.60
N LEU A 47 -4.99 -3.67 -9.54
CA LEU A 47 -3.61 -4.10 -9.32
C LEU A 47 -2.95 -3.32 -8.17
N ALA A 48 -3.13 -2.00 -8.12
CA ALA A 48 -2.61 -1.15 -7.06
C ALA A 48 -3.17 -1.53 -5.68
N ALA A 49 -4.47 -1.81 -5.59
CA ALA A 49 -5.12 -2.25 -4.36
C ALA A 49 -4.63 -3.63 -3.89
N GLN A 50 -4.34 -4.54 -4.83
CA GLN A 50 -3.78 -5.84 -4.51
C GLN A 50 -2.33 -5.73 -3.98
N LEU A 51 -1.51 -4.91 -4.63
CA LEU A 51 -0.10 -4.72 -4.28
C LEU A 51 0.08 -3.93 -2.98
N SER A 52 -0.86 -3.07 -2.59
CA SER A 52 -0.80 -2.29 -1.35
C SER A 52 -0.76 -3.14 -0.06
N HIS A 53 -1.14 -4.43 -0.14
CA HIS A 53 -1.06 -5.37 0.96
C HIS A 53 0.35 -5.92 1.21
N TYR A 54 1.31 -5.64 0.31
CA TYR A 54 2.68 -6.13 0.37
C TYR A 54 3.64 -4.95 0.57
N PRO A 55 3.85 -4.47 1.81
CA PRO A 55 4.67 -3.28 2.08
C PRO A 55 6.16 -3.46 1.72
N GLY A 56 6.63 -4.69 1.46
CA GLY A 56 7.96 -4.97 0.95
C GLY A 56 8.11 -4.82 -0.57
N VAL A 57 7.03 -4.52 -1.30
CA VAL A 57 7.04 -4.30 -2.76
C VAL A 57 6.78 -2.82 -3.05
N VAL A 58 7.77 -2.14 -3.60
CA VAL A 58 7.68 -0.72 -3.97
C VAL A 58 6.83 -0.58 -5.23
N THR A 59 5.56 -0.21 -5.05
CA THR A 59 4.61 -0.01 -6.14
C THR A 59 4.30 1.47 -6.36
N ARG A 60 4.29 1.92 -7.62
CA ARG A 60 3.82 3.26 -8.01
C ARG A 60 2.75 3.15 -9.11
N VAL A 61 1.77 4.04 -9.05
CA VAL A 61 0.73 4.20 -10.07
C VAL A 61 0.86 5.62 -10.62
N VAL A 62 0.90 5.74 -11.95
CA VAL A 62 0.94 7.01 -12.69
C VAL A 62 -0.20 7.10 -13.70
#